data_AF-A0A210PUS2-F1
#
_entry.id   AF-A0A210PUS2-F1
#
_cell.length_a   1.000
_cell.length_b   1.000
_cell.length_c   1.000
_cell.angle_alpha   90.00
_cell.angle_beta   90.00
_cell.angle_gamma   90.00
#
_symmetry.space_group_name_H-M   'P 1'
#
loop_
_entity.id
_entity.type
_entity.pdbx_description
1 polymer ?
#
loop_
_entity_poly.entity_id
_entity_poly.type
_entity_poly.pdbx_seq_one_letter_code
_entity_poly.pdbx_strand_id
1 'polypeptide(L)'
;MDRKLVPLVAVTGFWAVVGIIFPILTQFFMRGSPNKGIVQLMMMMTAACCYLFWLCAFLFQLNPLLGPDLETGLIRVMMYEWGNK
;
A
#
# COMPACT_ATOMS: atom_id res chain seq x y z
N MET A 1 -2.54 10.18 17.57
CA MET A 1 -2.88 9.25 16.46
C MET A 1 -2.06 7.99 16.68
N ASP A 2 -2.70 6.83 16.75
CA ASP A 2 -1.98 5.56 16.85
C ASP A 2 -1.04 5.43 15.65
N ARG A 3 0.25 5.12 15.88
CA ARG A 3 1.29 5.19 14.82
C ARG A 3 0.98 4.24 13.67
N LYS A 4 0.23 3.17 13.94
CA LYS A 4 -0.25 2.20 12.97
C LYS A 4 -1.30 2.78 12.00
N LEU A 5 -2.03 3.83 12.40
CA LEU A 5 -3.05 4.47 11.56
C LEU A 5 -2.47 5.38 10.48
N VAL A 6 -1.25 5.90 10.70
CA VAL A 6 -0.58 6.78 9.73
C VAL A 6 -0.40 6.09 8.36
N PRO A 7 0.25 4.92 8.26
CA PRO A 7 0.39 4.24 6.98
C PRO A 7 -0.95 3.80 6.40
N LEU A 8 -1.89 3.38 7.25
CA LEU A 8 -3.24 2.97 6.81
C LEU A 8 -3.96 4.12 6.10
N VAL A 9 -4.10 5.27 6.76
CA VAL A 9 -4.79 6.43 6.17
C VAL A 9 -4.07 6.95 4.93
N ALA A 10 -2.73 7.01 4.96
CA ALA A 10 -1.94 7.51 3.83
C ALA A 10 -2.10 6.62 2.58
N VAL A 11 -1.96 5.30 2.73
CA VAL A 11 -2.00 4.37 1.59
C VAL A 11 -3.43 4.15 1.10
N THR A 12 -4.42 4.08 2.00
CA THR A 12 -5.83 4.07 1.60
C THR A 12 -6.21 5.35 0.85
N GLY A 13 -5.77 6.51 1.34
CA GLY A 13 -5.99 7.79 0.66
C GLY A 13 -5.37 7.82 -0.73
N PHE A 14 -4.10 7.41 -0.86
CA PHE A 14 -3.41 7.33 -2.15
C PHE A 14 -4.18 6.46 -3.16
N TRP A 15 -4.54 5.23 -2.78
CA TRP A 15 -5.24 4.33 -3.68
C TRP A 15 -6.70 4.74 -3.95
N ALA A 16 -7.36 5.42 -3.02
CA ALA A 16 -8.66 6.03 -3.26
C ALA A 16 -8.59 7.14 -4.31
N VAL A 17 -7.54 7.98 -4.29
CA VAL A 17 -7.31 8.98 -5.34
C VAL A 17 -7.11 8.30 -6.70
N VAL A 18 -6.29 7.26 -6.77
CA VAL A 18 -6.02 6.52 -8.03
C VAL A 18 -7.25 5.75 -8.53
N GLY A 19 -8.01 5.13 -7.64
CA GLY A 19 -9.16 4.29 -7.98
C GLY A 19 -10.49 5.03 -8.16
N ILE A 20 -10.59 6.28 -7.68
CA ILE A 20 -11.83 7.07 -7.73
C ILE A 20 -11.61 8.39 -8.48
N ILE A 21 -10.67 9.23 -8.02
CA ILE A 21 -10.48 10.57 -8.58
C ILE A 21 -9.96 10.48 -10.02
N PHE A 22 -8.96 9.66 -10.31
CA PHE A 22 -8.41 9.55 -11.66
C PHE A 22 -9.39 8.99 -12.70
N PRO A 23 -10.20 7.95 -12.43
CA PRO A 23 -11.27 7.52 -13.34
C PRO A 23 -12.32 8.61 -13.63
N ILE A 24 -12.66 9.44 -12.63
CA ILE A 24 -13.56 10.59 -12.81
C ILE A 24 -12.90 11.66 -13.68
N LEU A 25 -11.62 11.98 -13.44
CA LEU A 25 -10.88 12.96 -14.24
C LEU A 25 -10.73 12.48 -15.69
N THR A 26 -10.38 11.21 -15.92
CA THR A 26 -10.28 10.65 -17.28
C THR A 26 -11.62 10.63 -18.00
N GLN A 27 -12.75 10.52 -17.30
CA GLN A 27 -14.07 10.70 -17.90
C GLN A 27 -14.25 12.11 -18.51
N PHE A 28 -13.75 13.13 -17.81
CA PHE A 28 -13.87 14.52 -18.23
C PHE A 28 -12.87 14.87 -19.35
N PHE A 29 -11.60 14.49 -19.19
CA PHE A 29 -10.54 14.83 -20.14
C PHE A 29 -10.59 14.00 -21.43
N MET A 30 -11.03 12.74 -21.39
CA MET A 30 -11.02 11.82 -22.53
C MET A 30 -12.38 11.77 -23.27
N ARG A 31 -13.05 12.92 -23.34
CA ARG A 31 -14.38 13.06 -23.94
C ARG A 31 -14.28 12.88 -25.46
N GLY A 32 -14.80 11.75 -25.96
CA GLY A 32 -14.76 11.38 -27.38
C GLY A 32 -13.81 10.24 -27.72
N SER A 33 -12.99 9.76 -26.76
CA SER A 33 -12.15 8.58 -26.99
C SER A 33 -12.99 7.30 -26.96
N PRO A 34 -12.87 6.40 -27.96
CA PRO A 34 -13.54 5.11 -27.96
C PRO A 34 -13.02 4.17 -26.86
N ASN A 35 -11.79 4.39 -26.37
CA ASN A 35 -11.12 3.50 -25.41
C ASN A 35 -11.23 3.96 -23.94
N LYS A 36 -12.03 5.00 -23.66
CA LYS A 36 -12.14 5.60 -22.31
C LYS A 36 -12.52 4.58 -21.22
N GLY A 37 -13.42 3.65 -21.53
CA GLY A 37 -13.91 2.66 -20.56
C GLY A 37 -12.84 1.65 -20.17
N ILE A 38 -12.00 1.26 -21.13
CA ILE A 38 -10.87 0.35 -20.89
C ILE A 38 -9.86 1.01 -19.95
N VAL A 39 -9.50 2.27 -20.24
CA VAL A 39 -8.56 3.04 -19.41
C VAL A 39 -9.08 3.22 -17.98
N GLN A 40 -10.39 3.49 -17.81
CA GLN A 40 -11.03 3.55 -16.49
C GLN A 40 -10.97 2.21 -15.75
N LEU A 41 -11.32 1.11 -16.43
CA LEU A 41 -11.28 -0.23 -15.85
C LEU A 41 -9.86 -0.63 -15.44
N MET A 42 -8.87 -0.36 -16.28
CA MET A 42 -7.46 -0.65 -15.96
C MET A 42 -7.03 0.08 -14.70
N MET A 43 -7.32 1.38 -14.57
CA MET A 43 -6.97 2.14 -13.37
C MET A 43 -7.69 1.63 -12.11
N MET A 44 -9.00 1.37 -12.20
CA MET A 44 -9.78 0.87 -11.06
C MET A 44 -9.32 -0.51 -10.62
N MET A 45 -9.08 -1.42 -11.57
CA MET A 45 -8.57 -2.76 -11.28
C MET A 45 -7.17 -2.71 -10.67
N THR A 46 -6.25 -1.93 -11.25
CA THR A 46 -4.91 -1.76 -10.66
C THR A 46 -5.00 -1.22 -9.24
N ALA A 47 -5.84 -0.20 -9.00
CA ALA A 47 -6.01 0.35 -7.66
C ALA A 47 -6.53 -0.68 -6.66
N ALA A 48 -7.55 -1.45 -7.05
CA ALA A 48 -8.10 -2.51 -6.20
C ALA A 48 -7.06 -3.60 -5.89
N CYS A 49 -6.40 -4.15 -6.91
CA CYS A 49 -5.43 -5.22 -6.74
C CYS A 49 -4.24 -4.79 -5.88
N CYS A 50 -3.64 -3.64 -6.17
CA CYS A 50 -2.47 -3.16 -5.46
C CYS A 50 -2.80 -2.74 -4.02
N TYR A 51 -3.97 -2.11 -3.80
CA TYR A 51 -4.42 -1.78 -2.45
C TYR A 51 -4.68 -3.05 -1.63
N LEU A 52 -5.38 -4.04 -2.17
CA LEU A 52 -5.66 -5.29 -1.46
C LEU A 52 -4.38 -6.05 -1.15
N PHE A 53 -3.44 -6.14 -2.10
CA PHE A 53 -2.15 -6.78 -1.87
C PHE A 53 -1.40 -6.11 -0.70
N TRP A 54 -1.31 -4.78 -0.73
CA TRP A 54 -0.68 -4.02 0.35
C TRP A 54 -1.42 -4.18 1.69
N LEU A 55 -2.75 -4.09 1.68
CA LEU A 55 -3.58 -4.17 2.88
C LEU A 55 -3.43 -5.53 3.56
N CYS A 56 -3.45 -6.62 2.80
CA CYS A 56 -3.23 -7.96 3.33
C CYS A 56 -1.86 -8.09 4.01
N ALA A 57 -0.79 -7.62 3.35
CA ALA A 57 0.56 -7.64 3.91
C ALA A 57 0.67 -6.79 5.19
N PHE A 58 0.01 -5.62 5.21
CA PHE A 58 -0.03 -4.75 6.37
C PHE A 58 -0.78 -5.37 7.54
N LEU A 59 -1.98 -5.91 7.31
CA LEU A 59 -2.81 -6.53 8.34
C LEU A 59 -2.13 -7.75 8.97
N PHE A 60 -1.40 -8.55 8.18
CA PHE A 60 -0.65 -9.71 8.67
C PHE A 60 0.38 -9.34 9.75
N GLN A 61 0.92 -8.12 9.70
CA GLN A 61 1.97 -7.66 10.62
C GLN A 61 1.44 -6.87 11.83
N LEU A 62 0.13 -6.61 11.95
CA LEU A 62 -0.41 -5.77 13.02
C LEU A 62 -0.37 -6.43 14.41
N ASN A 63 -0.56 -7.76 14.44
CA ASN A 63 -0.53 -8.61 15.64
C ASN A 63 0.24 -9.90 15.31
N PRO A 64 1.57 -9.83 15.15
CA PRO A 64 2.37 -10.98 14.73
C PRO A 64 2.39 -12.03 15.84
N LEU A 65 2.13 -13.29 15.47
CA LEU A 65 2.21 -14.43 16.39
C LEU A 65 3.61 -15.07 16.40
N LEU A 66 4.40 -14.81 15.35
CA LEU A 66 5.72 -15.38 15.13
C LEU A 66 6.71 -14.24 14.92
N GLY A 67 7.87 -14.36 15.58
CA GLY A 67 9.03 -13.52 15.34
C GLY A 67 10.04 -14.20 14.42
N PRO A 68 11.02 -13.45 13.89
CA PRO A 68 12.15 -14.03 13.16
C PRO A 68 13.06 -14.84 14.12
N ASP A 69 13.52 -16.00 13.66
CA ASP A 69 14.56 -16.79 14.35
C ASP A 69 15.93 -16.42 13.78
N LEU A 70 16.86 -16.00 14.65
CA LEU A 70 18.12 -15.37 14.26
C LEU A 70 19.28 -15.99 15.05
N GLU A 71 20.40 -16.19 14.36
CA GLU A 71 21.64 -16.62 15.01
C GLU A 71 22.18 -15.53 15.95
N THR A 72 22.70 -15.93 17.10
CA THR A 72 23.25 -15.03 18.13
C THR A 72 24.31 -14.05 17.61
N GLY A 73 25.14 -14.46 16.66
CA GLY A 73 26.11 -13.59 16.00
C GLY A 73 25.44 -12.45 15.23
N LEU A 74 24.37 -12.78 14.49
CA LEU A 74 23.61 -11.81 13.69
C LEU A 74 22.83 -10.84 14.58
N ILE A 75 22.28 -11.34 15.70
CA ILE A 75 21.66 -10.51 16.74
C ILE A 75 22.68 -9.47 17.27
N ARG A 76 23.92 -9.89 17.56
CA ARG A 76 24.97 -8.98 18.06
C ARG A 76 25.30 -7.88 17.05
N VAL A 77 25.38 -8.22 15.76
CA VAL A 77 25.59 -7.24 14.68
C VAL A 77 24.42 -6.27 14.59
N MET A 78 23.17 -6.76 14.59
CA MET A 78 21.99 -5.89 14.57
C MET A 78 21.95 -4.93 15.76
N MET A 79 22.33 -5.39 16.96
CA MET A 79 22.41 -4.54 18.15
C MET A 79 23.51 -3.48 18.02
N TYR A 80 24.59 -3.75 17.32
CA TYR A 80 25.65 -2.76 17.07
C TYR A 80 25.24 -1.72 16.02
N GLU A 81 24.59 -2.15 14.94
CA GLU A 81 24.21 -1.27 13.81
C GLU A 81 22.93 -0.48 14.06
N TRP A 82 21.93 -1.10 14.66
CA TRP A 82 20.59 -0.51 14.87
C TRP A 82 20.25 -0.29 16.35
N GLY A 83 21.03 -0.86 17.27
CA GLY A 83 20.96 -0.44 18.67
C GLY A 83 21.52 0.96 18.76
N ASN A 84 20.61 1.91 18.88
CA ASN A 84 20.92 3.30 19.20
C ASN A 84 21.97 3.31 20.33
N LYS A 85 23.10 4.00 20.11
CA LYS A 85 24.21 4.07 21.08
C LYS A 85 23.70 4.35 22.50
#